data_AF-A7E387-F1
#
_entry.id   AF-A7E387-F1
#
_cell.length_a   1.000
_cell.length_b   1.000
_cell.length_c   1.000
_cell.angle_alpha   90.00
_cell.angle_beta   90.00
_cell.angle_gamma   90.00
#
_symmetry.space_group_name_H-M   'P 1'
#
loop_
_entity.id
_entity.type
_entity.pdbx_description
1 polymer ?
#
loop_
_entity_poly.entity_id
_entity_poly.type
_entity_poly.pdbx_seq_one_letter_code
_entity_poly.pdbx_strand_id
1 'polypeptide(L)'
;MAAMQKERGAPSDIMSLEGDEWELSKENVQPLRQGRIMSTLQGALAQQESACNTTLQQQKRAFESEIRFYAGNDPLDVWDRYINWTEQNYPQGGKESNMSTLLERAVEALQGEKRYYNDPRFLSLWLKLGHLCNEPLDMYSYLHNQGIGISLAQFYISWAEEYEARENFKKADLIFQEGIEQKAEPLERLQSQHRQFQARVSRQTLLALEKEEEEEVVGSSVPQRSTLAELKSKKKKK
;
A
#
# COMPACT_ATOMS: atom_id res chain seq x y z
N MET A 1 24.71 -35.00 -57.61
CA MET A 1 23.50 -34.99 -56.74
C MET A 1 23.99 -34.69 -55.33
N ALA A 2 24.09 -33.43 -54.91
CA ALA A 2 23.00 -32.54 -54.46
C ALA A 2 22.27 -33.09 -53.23
N ALA A 3 22.63 -32.64 -52.03
CA ALA A 3 21.83 -31.71 -51.22
C ALA A 3 22.35 -31.66 -49.76
N MET A 4 22.94 -30.53 -49.40
CA MET A 4 22.88 -29.99 -48.03
C MET A 4 21.40 -29.77 -47.68
N GLN A 5 20.99 -30.12 -46.47
CA GLN A 5 19.90 -29.41 -45.83
C GLN A 5 20.20 -29.20 -44.34
N LYS A 6 20.30 -27.91 -44.05
CA LYS A 6 20.47 -27.21 -42.79
C LYS A 6 19.06 -26.93 -42.23
N GLU A 7 19.02 -26.73 -40.91
CA GLU A 7 17.93 -26.18 -40.08
C GLU A 7 16.87 -27.12 -39.50
N ARG A 8 16.83 -27.15 -38.16
CA ARG A 8 15.79 -26.59 -37.26
C ARG A 8 16.30 -26.88 -35.84
N GLY A 9 16.31 -26.01 -34.85
CA GLY A 9 15.82 -24.66 -34.62
C GLY A 9 16.12 -24.45 -33.13
N ALA A 10 16.71 -23.32 -32.75
CA ALA A 10 17.11 -23.05 -31.38
C ALA A 10 15.86 -22.95 -30.45
N PRO A 11 15.95 -23.37 -29.18
CA PRO A 11 14.87 -23.18 -28.21
C PRO A 11 14.96 -21.77 -27.58
N SER A 12 15.12 -20.73 -28.40
CA SER A 12 15.27 -19.35 -27.91
C SER A 12 13.96 -18.56 -27.87
N ASP A 13 12.88 -19.04 -28.50
CA ASP A 13 11.61 -18.32 -28.59
C ASP A 13 10.63 -18.58 -27.43
N ILE A 14 10.93 -19.53 -26.53
CA ILE A 14 10.05 -19.83 -25.38
C ILE A 14 10.25 -18.83 -24.23
N MET A 15 11.41 -18.17 -24.16
CA MET A 15 11.73 -17.25 -23.05
C MET A 15 11.26 -15.80 -23.28
N SER A 16 10.78 -15.45 -24.48
CA SER A 16 10.36 -14.09 -24.80
C SER A 16 8.87 -13.82 -24.58
N LEU A 17 8.05 -14.85 -24.33
CA LEU A 17 6.59 -14.71 -24.15
C LEU A 17 6.16 -14.38 -22.71
N GLU A 18 7.03 -14.56 -21.71
CA GLU A 18 6.68 -14.34 -20.29
C GLU A 18 6.42 -12.86 -19.94
N GLY A 19 6.92 -11.92 -20.75
CA GLY A 19 6.74 -10.48 -20.57
C GLY A 19 5.49 -9.91 -21.25
N ASP A 20 5.05 -10.51 -22.36
CA ASP A 20 4.02 -9.92 -23.22
C ASP A 20 2.64 -9.91 -22.55
N GLU A 21 2.25 -10.96 -21.81
CA GLU A 21 0.94 -11.00 -21.13
C GLU A 21 0.81 -9.96 -20.02
N TRP A 22 1.90 -9.70 -19.29
CA TRP A 22 1.95 -8.64 -18.29
C TRP A 22 1.84 -7.26 -18.94
N GLU A 23 2.60 -7.01 -20.01
CA GLU A 23 2.59 -5.71 -20.69
C GLU A 23 1.21 -5.37 -21.27
N LEU A 24 0.45 -6.38 -21.70
CA LEU A 24 -0.92 -6.23 -22.21
C LEU A 24 -1.95 -5.85 -21.13
N SER A 25 -1.70 -6.19 -19.87
CA SER A 25 -2.67 -6.01 -18.77
C SER A 25 -2.15 -5.18 -17.59
N LYS A 26 -0.98 -4.55 -17.71
CA LYS A 26 -0.36 -3.74 -16.64
C LYS A 26 -1.27 -2.63 -16.09
N GLU A 27 -2.14 -2.06 -16.92
CA GLU A 27 -3.09 -1.01 -16.52
C GLU A 27 -4.18 -1.55 -15.57
N ASN A 28 -4.41 -2.87 -15.57
CA ASN A 28 -5.35 -3.56 -14.69
C ASN A 28 -4.68 -4.05 -13.39
N VAL A 29 -3.46 -3.62 -13.11
CA VAL A 29 -2.70 -4.14 -11.97
C VAL A 29 -2.44 -3.03 -10.98
N GLN A 30 -3.12 -3.09 -9.85
CA GLN A 30 -2.94 -2.15 -8.75
C GLN A 30 -1.49 -2.22 -8.25
N PRO A 31 -0.77 -1.08 -8.21
CA PRO A 31 0.55 -1.01 -7.59
C PRO A 31 0.46 -1.29 -6.08
N LEU A 32 1.25 -2.26 -5.61
CA LEU A 32 1.36 -2.59 -4.19
C LEU A 32 2.76 -2.23 -3.69
N ARG A 33 2.85 -1.61 -2.50
CA ARG A 33 4.15 -1.27 -1.86
C ARG A 33 5.03 -2.50 -1.63
N GLN A 34 4.42 -3.65 -1.41
CA GLN A 34 5.10 -4.94 -1.18
C GLN A 34 5.39 -5.70 -2.48
N GLY A 35 4.92 -5.19 -3.64
CA GLY A 35 4.98 -5.89 -4.92
C GLY A 35 3.94 -7.01 -5.05
N ARG A 36 4.05 -7.78 -6.14
CA ARG A 36 3.20 -8.93 -6.49
C ARG A 36 4.06 -10.12 -6.88
N ILE A 37 3.53 -11.31 -6.70
CA ILE A 37 4.21 -12.54 -7.12
C ILE A 37 3.95 -12.74 -8.62
N MET A 38 5.02 -12.86 -9.42
CA MET A 38 4.90 -12.90 -10.89
C MET A 38 4.12 -14.13 -11.38
N SER A 39 4.32 -15.29 -10.77
CA SER A 39 3.62 -16.52 -11.17
C SER A 39 2.11 -16.46 -10.91
N THR A 40 1.68 -15.88 -9.78
CA THR A 40 0.25 -15.68 -9.50
C THR A 40 -0.35 -14.63 -10.41
N LEU A 41 0.42 -13.59 -10.72
CA LEU A 41 0.00 -12.51 -11.61
C LEU A 41 -0.19 -13.01 -13.05
N GLN A 42 0.77 -13.77 -13.59
CA GLN A 42 0.63 -14.44 -14.89
C GLN A 42 -0.58 -15.37 -14.90
N GLY A 43 -0.77 -16.14 -13.82
CA GLY A 43 -1.99 -16.93 -13.64
C GLY A 43 -3.24 -16.07 -13.77
N ALA A 44 -3.36 -15.01 -12.97
CA ALA A 44 -4.52 -14.13 -12.98
C ALA A 44 -4.74 -13.41 -14.33
N LEU A 45 -3.68 -13.13 -15.09
CA LEU A 45 -3.74 -12.42 -16.38
C LEU A 45 -4.01 -13.35 -17.57
N ALA A 46 -3.48 -14.57 -17.57
CA ALA A 46 -3.68 -15.57 -18.61
C ALA A 46 -5.10 -16.19 -18.59
N GLN A 47 -5.86 -15.95 -17.52
CA GLN A 47 -7.12 -16.64 -17.26
C GLN A 47 -8.32 -15.99 -17.97
N GLN A 48 -8.76 -16.63 -19.04
CA GLN A 48 -10.03 -16.35 -19.72
C GLN A 48 -11.22 -16.63 -18.77
N GLU A 49 -12.09 -15.62 -18.59
CA GLU A 49 -12.99 -15.36 -17.44
C GLU A 49 -13.86 -16.50 -16.87
N SER A 50 -14.06 -17.66 -17.51
CA SER A 50 -15.11 -18.61 -17.09
C SER A 50 -14.65 -19.76 -16.17
N ALA A 51 -13.58 -20.47 -16.51
CA ALA A 51 -13.11 -21.64 -15.75
C ALA A 51 -12.26 -21.29 -14.51
N CYS A 52 -11.66 -20.11 -14.51
CA CYS A 52 -10.89 -19.60 -13.37
C CYS A 52 -11.81 -19.17 -12.22
N ASN A 53 -12.91 -18.50 -12.54
CA ASN A 53 -13.86 -18.00 -11.55
C ASN A 53 -14.38 -19.11 -10.63
N THR A 54 -14.57 -20.33 -11.14
CA THR A 54 -14.97 -21.48 -10.32
C THR A 54 -13.85 -21.94 -9.38
N THR A 55 -12.60 -21.99 -9.85
CA THR A 55 -11.43 -22.36 -9.05
C THR A 55 -11.17 -21.33 -7.93
N LEU A 56 -11.21 -20.04 -8.25
CA LEU A 56 -11.08 -18.96 -7.26
C LEU A 56 -12.19 -19.03 -6.21
N GLN A 57 -13.43 -19.26 -6.64
CA GLN A 57 -14.55 -19.44 -5.70
C GLN A 57 -14.38 -20.67 -4.81
N GLN A 58 -13.84 -21.78 -5.33
CA GLN A 58 -13.53 -22.97 -4.53
C GLN A 58 -12.45 -22.69 -3.48
N GLN A 59 -11.35 -22.04 -3.87
CA GLN A 59 -10.28 -21.65 -2.94
C GLN A 59 -10.80 -20.68 -1.87
N LYS A 60 -11.62 -19.70 -2.26
CA LYS A 60 -12.30 -18.80 -1.32
C LYS A 60 -13.16 -19.57 -0.31
N ARG A 61 -13.97 -20.53 -0.77
CA ARG A 61 -14.78 -21.40 0.12
C ARG A 61 -13.93 -22.26 1.04
N ALA A 62 -12.75 -22.69 0.59
CA ALA A 62 -11.82 -23.44 1.43
C ALA A 62 -11.30 -22.58 2.59
N PHE A 63 -10.86 -21.34 2.33
CA PHE A 63 -10.47 -20.40 3.39
C PHE A 63 -11.63 -20.09 4.35
N GLU A 64 -12.83 -19.84 3.83
CA GLU A 64 -14.02 -19.59 4.68
C GLU A 64 -14.36 -20.80 5.55
N SER A 65 -14.16 -22.02 5.06
CA SER A 65 -14.35 -23.25 5.84
C SER A 65 -13.25 -23.42 6.87
N GLU A 66 -12.00 -23.12 6.51
CA GLU A 66 -10.85 -23.16 7.42
C GLU A 66 -11.05 -22.19 8.59
N ILE A 67 -11.52 -20.96 8.34
CA ILE A 67 -11.85 -19.98 9.39
C ILE A 67 -12.96 -20.50 10.32
N ARG A 68 -14.02 -21.08 9.77
CA ARG A 68 -15.18 -21.55 10.56
C ARG A 68 -14.87 -22.76 11.43
N PHE A 69 -14.08 -23.69 10.92
CA PHE A 69 -13.75 -24.95 11.59
C PHE A 69 -12.33 -24.93 12.16
N TYR A 70 -11.74 -23.74 12.30
CA TYR A 70 -10.38 -23.61 12.81
C TYR A 70 -10.30 -24.13 14.25
N ALA A 71 -9.46 -25.13 14.47
CA ALA A 71 -9.18 -25.72 15.78
C ALA A 71 -7.70 -25.60 16.18
N GLY A 72 -6.93 -24.81 15.43
CA GLY A 72 -5.50 -24.59 15.70
C GLY A 72 -5.26 -23.52 16.76
N ASN A 73 -3.97 -23.28 17.03
CA ASN A 73 -3.54 -22.32 18.05
C ASN A 73 -3.26 -20.91 17.51
N ASP A 74 -3.20 -20.72 16.19
CA ASP A 74 -2.85 -19.44 15.53
C ASP A 74 -3.90 -19.05 14.47
N PRO A 75 -5.09 -18.58 14.87
CA PRO A 75 -6.11 -18.12 13.92
C PRO A 75 -5.62 -17.00 12.99
N LEU A 76 -4.64 -16.18 13.41
CA LEU A 76 -4.09 -15.10 12.60
C LEU A 76 -3.43 -15.62 11.31
N ASP A 77 -2.80 -16.79 11.33
CA ASP A 77 -2.18 -17.41 10.16
C ASP A 77 -3.17 -17.61 9.00
N VAL A 78 -4.38 -18.08 9.30
CA VAL A 78 -5.41 -18.32 8.28
C VAL A 78 -5.84 -17.02 7.63
N TRP A 79 -6.00 -15.97 8.43
CA TRP A 79 -6.36 -14.63 7.94
C TRP A 79 -5.25 -14.04 7.09
N ASP A 80 -3.99 -14.11 7.53
CA ASP A 80 -2.83 -13.60 6.78
C ASP A 80 -2.68 -14.30 5.42
N ARG A 81 -2.79 -15.64 5.41
CA ARG A 81 -2.79 -16.42 4.16
C ARG A 81 -3.95 -16.07 3.24
N TYR A 82 -5.15 -15.91 3.77
CA TYR A 82 -6.34 -15.60 2.98
C TYR A 82 -6.25 -14.19 2.37
N ILE A 83 -5.75 -13.22 3.12
CA ILE A 83 -5.57 -11.84 2.64
C ILE A 83 -4.47 -11.77 1.58
N ASN A 84 -3.32 -12.42 1.81
CA ASN A 84 -2.27 -12.49 0.80
C ASN A 84 -2.78 -13.19 -0.47
N TRP A 85 -3.47 -14.32 -0.33
CA TRP A 85 -4.11 -15.00 -1.46
C TRP A 85 -5.06 -14.05 -2.23
N THR A 86 -5.85 -13.25 -1.53
CA THR A 86 -6.78 -12.30 -2.15
C THR A 86 -6.02 -11.17 -2.88
N GLU A 87 -4.93 -10.65 -2.33
CA GLU A 87 -4.09 -9.64 -3.02
C GLU A 87 -3.46 -10.19 -4.31
N GLN A 88 -2.98 -11.44 -4.28
CA GLN A 88 -2.32 -12.05 -5.44
C GLN A 88 -3.30 -12.43 -6.55
N ASN A 89 -4.49 -12.92 -6.22
CA ASN A 89 -5.46 -13.42 -7.20
C ASN A 89 -6.35 -12.32 -7.80
N TYR A 90 -6.39 -11.13 -7.19
CA TYR A 90 -7.17 -10.00 -7.69
C TYR A 90 -6.25 -8.81 -8.05
N PRO A 91 -5.67 -8.80 -9.27
CA PRO A 91 -4.71 -7.76 -9.68
C PRO A 91 -5.30 -6.34 -9.68
N GLN A 92 -6.58 -6.19 -9.99
CA GLN A 92 -7.23 -4.88 -10.06
C GLN A 92 -7.60 -4.29 -8.68
N GLY A 93 -7.63 -5.11 -7.62
CA GLY A 93 -8.03 -4.65 -6.27
C GLY A 93 -9.46 -4.08 -6.17
N GLY A 94 -10.29 -4.31 -7.18
CA GLY A 94 -11.66 -3.83 -7.22
C GLY A 94 -12.59 -4.52 -6.23
N LYS A 95 -13.88 -4.16 -6.27
CA LYS A 95 -14.94 -4.69 -5.40
C LYS A 95 -15.05 -6.22 -5.42
N GLU A 96 -14.66 -6.85 -6.52
CA GLU A 96 -14.69 -8.32 -6.67
C GLU A 96 -13.83 -9.05 -5.63
N SER A 97 -12.71 -8.45 -5.23
CA SER A 97 -11.82 -9.00 -4.21
C SER A 97 -12.48 -9.04 -2.82
N ASN A 98 -13.42 -8.13 -2.55
CA ASN A 98 -13.99 -7.88 -1.22
C ASN A 98 -12.92 -7.68 -0.13
N MET A 99 -11.78 -7.09 -0.49
CA MET A 99 -10.62 -6.94 0.40
C MET A 99 -10.95 -6.15 1.68
N SER A 100 -11.70 -5.04 1.57
CA SER A 100 -12.10 -4.23 2.73
C SER A 100 -12.90 -5.04 3.75
N THR A 101 -13.94 -5.73 3.29
CA THR A 101 -14.78 -6.60 4.13
C THR A 101 -13.97 -7.74 4.74
N LEU A 102 -12.99 -8.28 4.01
CA LEU A 102 -12.13 -9.33 4.53
C LEU A 102 -11.23 -8.81 5.66
N LEU A 103 -10.61 -7.65 5.49
CA LEU A 103 -9.77 -7.01 6.50
C LEU A 103 -10.59 -6.61 7.74
N GLU A 104 -11.77 -6.03 7.56
CA GLU A 104 -12.68 -5.67 8.66
C GLU A 104 -13.06 -6.92 9.48
N ARG A 105 -13.45 -8.01 8.83
CA ARG A 105 -13.77 -9.28 9.49
C ARG A 105 -12.58 -9.86 10.24
N ALA A 106 -11.37 -9.79 9.65
CA ALA A 106 -10.16 -10.29 10.28
C ALA A 106 -9.83 -9.49 11.56
N VAL A 107 -9.93 -8.16 11.48
CA VAL A 107 -9.68 -7.27 12.61
C VAL A 107 -10.73 -7.47 13.71
N GLU A 108 -12.01 -7.58 13.37
CA GLU A 108 -13.10 -7.83 14.33
C GLU A 108 -12.92 -9.19 15.02
N ALA A 109 -12.59 -10.24 14.27
CA ALA A 109 -12.38 -11.58 14.81
C ALA A 109 -11.16 -11.67 15.74
N LEU A 110 -10.14 -10.85 15.51
CA LEU A 110 -8.89 -10.83 16.27
C LEU A 110 -8.82 -9.67 17.29
N GLN A 111 -9.91 -8.91 17.43
CA GLN A 111 -9.94 -7.75 18.31
C GLN A 111 -9.82 -8.19 19.77
N GLY A 112 -8.89 -7.56 20.51
CA GLY A 112 -8.66 -7.87 21.93
C GLY A 112 -7.70 -9.04 22.19
N GLU A 113 -7.24 -9.74 21.14
CA GLU A 113 -6.24 -10.81 21.24
C GLU A 113 -4.82 -10.23 21.45
N LYS A 114 -4.50 -9.87 22.71
CA LYS A 114 -3.22 -9.23 23.08
C LYS A 114 -1.97 -10.00 22.66
N ARG A 115 -2.09 -11.32 22.48
CA ARG A 115 -1.01 -12.19 21.97
C ARG A 115 -0.47 -11.76 20.60
N TYR A 116 -1.27 -11.04 19.80
CA TYR A 116 -0.88 -10.60 18.47
C TYR A 116 -0.45 -9.13 18.40
N TYR A 117 -0.46 -8.39 19.50
CA TYR A 117 -0.18 -6.94 19.47
C TYR A 117 1.23 -6.63 18.97
N ASN A 118 2.19 -7.53 19.22
CA ASN A 118 3.55 -7.41 18.73
C ASN A 118 3.85 -8.35 17.54
N ASP A 119 2.82 -8.96 16.94
CA ASP A 119 2.97 -9.81 15.76
C ASP A 119 2.97 -8.93 14.48
N PRO A 120 4.05 -8.99 13.66
CA PRO A 120 4.13 -8.23 12.41
C PRO A 120 2.98 -8.53 11.43
N ARG A 121 2.41 -9.75 11.44
CA ARG A 121 1.27 -10.12 10.59
C ARG A 121 0.04 -9.33 10.99
N PHE A 122 -0.23 -9.20 12.30
CA PHE A 122 -1.37 -8.43 12.79
C PHE A 122 -1.22 -6.94 12.49
N LEU A 123 -0.02 -6.38 12.68
CA LEU A 123 0.26 -5.01 12.27
C LEU A 123 0.04 -4.82 10.76
N SER A 124 0.49 -5.76 9.92
CA SER A 124 0.29 -5.72 8.47
C SER A 124 -1.20 -5.64 8.10
N LEU A 125 -2.07 -6.39 8.78
CA LEU A 125 -3.52 -6.32 8.59
C LEU A 125 -4.06 -4.90 8.84
N TRP A 126 -3.64 -4.29 9.94
CA TRP A 126 -4.06 -2.93 10.28
C TRP A 126 -3.54 -1.90 9.28
N LEU A 127 -2.28 -1.99 8.87
CA LEU A 127 -1.71 -1.09 7.87
C LEU A 127 -2.44 -1.24 6.53
N LYS A 128 -2.80 -2.45 6.12
CA LYS A 128 -3.60 -2.70 4.91
C LYS A 128 -5.00 -2.10 5.03
N LEU A 129 -5.68 -2.29 6.16
CA LEU A 129 -6.98 -1.67 6.42
C LEU A 129 -6.89 -0.15 6.36
N GLY A 130 -5.83 0.42 6.93
CA GLY A 130 -5.56 1.85 6.94
C GLY A 130 -5.52 2.50 5.57
N HIS A 131 -4.91 1.85 4.58
CA HIS A 131 -4.88 2.35 3.21
C HIS A 131 -6.26 2.39 2.54
N LEU A 132 -7.25 1.69 3.09
CA LEU A 132 -8.64 1.69 2.60
C LEU A 132 -9.52 2.69 3.36
N CYS A 133 -9.03 3.26 4.47
CA CYS A 133 -9.76 4.24 5.27
C CYS A 133 -9.65 5.64 4.68
N ASN A 134 -10.68 6.47 4.90
CA ASN A 134 -10.67 7.89 4.51
C ASN A 134 -9.65 8.70 5.33
N GLU A 135 -9.50 8.38 6.62
CA GLU A 135 -8.57 9.07 7.53
C GLU A 135 -7.63 8.05 8.21
N PRO A 136 -6.49 7.71 7.59
CA PRO A 136 -5.55 6.72 8.14
C PRO A 136 -4.96 7.11 9.50
N LEU A 137 -4.87 8.41 9.82
CA LEU A 137 -4.32 8.90 11.09
C LEU A 137 -5.15 8.50 12.31
N ASP A 138 -6.46 8.36 12.17
CA ASP A 138 -7.33 7.89 13.25
C ASP A 138 -7.00 6.44 13.62
N MET A 139 -6.68 5.63 12.62
CA MET A 139 -6.30 4.23 12.80
C MET A 139 -4.92 4.11 13.45
N TYR A 140 -3.92 4.90 13.06
CA TYR A 140 -2.63 4.93 13.78
C TYR A 140 -2.78 5.39 15.23
N SER A 141 -3.61 6.41 15.47
CA SER A 141 -3.92 6.89 16.83
C SER A 141 -4.61 5.79 17.66
N TYR A 142 -5.52 5.03 17.05
CA TYR A 142 -6.15 3.87 17.69
C TYR A 142 -5.13 2.79 18.06
N LEU A 143 -4.25 2.40 17.12
CA LEU A 143 -3.21 1.40 17.36
C LEU A 143 -2.28 1.81 18.50
N HIS A 144 -1.83 3.07 18.50
CA HIS A 144 -1.00 3.63 19.56
C HIS A 144 -1.68 3.55 20.93
N ASN A 145 -2.93 4.00 21.03
CA ASN A 145 -3.71 3.98 22.27
C ASN A 145 -3.99 2.55 22.78
N GLN A 146 -4.16 1.58 21.87
CA GLN A 146 -4.36 0.18 22.24
C GLN A 146 -3.04 -0.55 22.54
N GLY A 147 -1.88 0.05 22.23
CA GLY A 147 -0.58 -0.60 22.36
C GLY A 147 -0.34 -1.70 21.33
N ILE A 148 -0.94 -1.59 20.14
CA ILE A 148 -0.77 -2.54 19.03
C ILE A 148 0.41 -2.06 18.17
N GLY A 149 1.40 -2.92 17.96
CA GLY A 149 2.55 -2.66 17.10
C GLY A 149 3.60 -1.71 17.68
N ILE A 150 3.48 -1.31 18.95
CA ILE A 150 4.39 -0.36 19.60
C ILE A 150 5.83 -0.89 19.73
N SER A 151 6.05 -2.20 19.65
CA SER A 151 7.39 -2.77 19.62
C SER A 151 7.96 -2.93 18.21
N LEU A 152 7.20 -2.55 17.16
CA LEU A 152 7.54 -2.81 15.77
C LEU A 152 7.89 -1.51 15.05
N ALA A 153 9.11 -1.44 14.51
CA ALA A 153 9.59 -0.26 13.77
C ALA A 153 8.66 0.12 12.61
N GLN A 154 8.06 -0.88 11.95
CA GLN A 154 7.18 -0.67 10.81
C GLN A 154 5.95 0.20 11.14
N PHE A 155 5.45 0.14 12.38
CA PHE A 155 4.35 0.97 12.84
C PHE A 155 4.72 2.47 12.79
N TYR A 156 5.82 2.83 13.45
CA TYR A 156 6.32 4.21 13.49
C TYR A 156 6.73 4.73 12.12
N ILE A 157 7.37 3.90 11.29
CA ILE A 157 7.75 4.27 9.92
C ILE A 157 6.51 4.64 9.11
N SER A 158 5.50 3.77 9.06
CA SER A 158 4.30 4.02 8.27
C SER A 158 3.47 5.18 8.81
N TRP A 159 3.42 5.37 10.13
CA TRP A 159 2.72 6.50 10.73
C TRP A 159 3.43 7.83 10.44
N ALA A 160 4.76 7.87 10.51
CA ALA A 160 5.53 9.06 10.17
C ALA A 160 5.44 9.40 8.68
N GLU A 161 5.46 8.41 7.79
CA GLU A 161 5.23 8.60 6.35
C GLU A 161 3.85 9.23 6.06
N GLU A 162 2.82 8.83 6.81
CA GLU A 162 1.46 9.35 6.67
C GLU A 162 1.36 10.83 7.14
N TYR A 163 2.15 11.24 8.12
CA TYR A 163 2.31 12.65 8.49
C TYR A 163 3.17 13.43 7.50
N GLU A 164 4.24 12.83 6.96
CA GLU A 164 5.09 13.41 5.92
C GLU A 164 4.28 13.69 4.65
N ALA A 165 3.39 12.78 4.25
CA ALA A 165 2.51 12.94 3.09
C ALA A 165 1.50 14.12 3.25
N ARG A 166 1.17 14.50 4.49
CA ARG A 166 0.38 15.69 4.81
C ARG A 166 1.24 16.92 5.11
N GLU A 167 2.54 16.87 4.81
CA GLU A 167 3.53 17.92 5.05
C GLU A 167 3.67 18.33 6.53
N ASN A 168 3.22 17.46 7.46
CA ASN A 168 3.38 17.68 8.90
C ASN A 168 4.69 17.08 9.41
N PHE A 169 5.81 17.68 8.98
CA PHE A 169 7.14 17.18 9.29
C PHE A 169 7.45 17.17 10.79
N LYS A 170 6.87 18.10 11.55
CA LYS A 170 7.05 18.17 13.01
C LYS A 170 6.48 16.94 13.71
N LYS A 171 5.25 16.53 13.36
CA LYS A 171 4.65 15.31 13.92
C LYS A 171 5.37 14.06 13.44
N ALA A 172 5.74 13.99 12.16
CA ALA A 172 6.50 12.85 11.63
C ALA A 172 7.82 12.63 12.41
N ASP A 173 8.56 13.70 12.70
CA ASP A 173 9.80 13.61 13.49
C ASP A 173 9.56 13.12 14.91
N LEU A 174 8.51 13.61 15.59
CA LEU A 174 8.13 13.14 16.93
C LEU A 174 7.80 11.64 16.95
N ILE A 175 7.07 11.15 15.94
CA ILE A 175 6.74 9.71 15.83
C ILE A 175 8.01 8.86 15.65
N PHE A 176 8.98 9.32 14.84
CA PHE A 176 10.26 8.63 14.72
C PHE A 176 11.03 8.60 16.04
N GLN A 177 11.11 9.74 16.74
CA GLN A 177 11.78 9.82 18.03
C GLN A 177 11.13 8.88 19.05
N GLU A 178 9.80 8.87 19.12
CA GLU A 178 9.04 7.98 20.00
C GLU A 178 9.34 6.51 19.71
N GLY A 179 9.33 6.09 18.45
CA GLY A 179 9.66 4.70 18.10
C GLY A 179 11.10 4.30 18.47
N ILE A 180 12.05 5.25 18.39
CA ILE A 180 13.45 5.04 18.79
C ILE A 180 13.55 4.91 20.32
N GLU A 181 12.84 5.75 21.06
CA GLU A 181 12.75 5.68 22.52
C GLU A 181 12.14 4.36 23.00
N GLN A 182 11.10 3.89 22.31
CA GLN A 182 10.47 2.58 22.56
C GLN A 182 11.32 1.39 22.09
N LYS A 183 12.47 1.63 21.43
CA LYS A 183 13.36 0.61 20.87
C LYS A 183 12.61 -0.37 19.96
N ALA A 184 11.75 0.16 19.10
CA ALA A 184 10.93 -0.66 18.22
C ALA A 184 11.80 -1.39 17.18
N GLU A 185 11.56 -2.69 17.02
CA GLU A 185 12.41 -3.58 16.20
C GLU A 185 11.90 -3.69 14.75
N PRO A 186 12.77 -3.70 13.72
CA PRO A 186 14.23 -3.57 13.81
C PRO A 186 14.69 -2.12 14.05
N LEU A 187 15.40 -1.86 15.16
CA LEU A 187 15.76 -0.50 15.58
C LEU A 187 16.67 0.20 14.57
N GLU A 188 17.64 -0.51 14.02
CA GLU A 188 18.56 0.03 13.01
C GLU A 188 17.81 0.50 11.76
N ARG A 189 16.77 -0.26 11.36
CA ARG A 189 15.92 0.11 10.23
C ARG A 189 15.15 1.39 10.53
N LEU A 190 14.60 1.52 11.74
CA LEU A 190 13.90 2.74 12.17
C LEU A 190 14.81 3.97 12.14
N GLN A 191 16.00 3.87 12.72
CA GLN A 191 16.99 4.96 12.73
C GLN A 191 17.47 5.32 11.33
N SER A 192 17.64 4.33 10.46
CA SER A 192 17.97 4.56 9.04
C SER A 192 16.86 5.32 8.33
N GLN A 193 15.60 4.94 8.52
CA GLN A 193 14.45 5.63 7.94
C GLN A 193 14.29 7.05 8.48
N HIS A 194 14.52 7.27 9.79
CA HIS A 194 14.50 8.60 10.39
C HIS A 194 15.54 9.53 9.77
N ARG A 195 16.78 9.06 9.57
CA ARG A 195 17.82 9.83 8.87
C ARG A 195 17.45 10.15 7.43
N GLN A 196 16.85 9.19 6.71
CA GLN A 196 16.39 9.42 5.34
C GLN A 196 15.27 10.46 5.29
N PHE A 197 14.32 10.40 6.23
CA PHE A 197 13.28 11.41 6.39
C PHE A 197 13.88 12.79 6.63
N GLN A 198 14.79 12.94 7.59
CA GLN A 198 15.46 14.21 7.89
C GLN A 198 16.20 14.78 6.67
N ALA A 199 16.87 13.92 5.89
CA ALA A 199 17.53 14.32 4.65
C ALA A 199 16.53 14.81 3.58
N ARG A 200 15.38 14.14 3.43
CA ARG A 200 14.31 14.57 2.51
C ARG A 200 13.74 15.93 2.90
N VAL A 201 13.42 16.13 4.19
CA VAL A 201 12.88 17.40 4.70
C VAL A 201 13.89 18.53 4.52
N SER A 202 15.15 18.31 4.88
CA SER A 202 16.22 19.32 4.73
C SER A 202 16.39 19.75 3.27
N ARG A 203 16.36 18.79 2.35
CA ARG A 203 16.42 19.08 0.91
C ARG A 203 15.20 19.89 0.45
N GLN A 204 14.00 19.54 0.88
CA GLN A 204 12.80 20.30 0.53
C GLN A 204 12.85 21.74 1.06
N THR A 205 13.32 21.96 2.29
CA THR A 205 13.45 23.31 2.86
C THR A 205 14.49 24.15 2.13
N LEU A 206 15.61 23.57 1.70
CA LEU A 206 16.62 24.31 0.93
C LEU A 206 16.09 24.71 -0.45
N LEU A 207 15.43 23.78 -1.15
CA LEU A 207 14.82 24.06 -2.46
C LEU A 207 13.71 25.13 -2.37
N ALA A 208 12.96 25.17 -1.27
CA ALA A 208 11.94 26.19 -1.06
C ALA A 208 12.56 27.59 -0.90
N LEU A 209 13.65 27.71 -0.13
CA LEU A 209 14.37 28.98 0.05
C LEU A 209 15.00 29.48 -1.27
N GLU A 210 15.64 28.59 -2.04
CA GLU A 210 16.19 28.93 -3.37
C GLU A 210 15.11 29.49 -4.31
N LYS A 211 13.91 28.89 -4.27
CA LYS A 211 12.80 29.32 -5.12
C LYS A 211 12.20 30.67 -4.68
N GLU A 212 12.13 30.93 -3.37
CA GLU A 212 11.69 32.23 -2.85
C GLU A 212 12.65 33.36 -3.25
N GLU A 213 13.96 33.12 -3.23
CA GLU A 213 14.96 34.09 -3.69
C GLU A 213 14.83 34.40 -5.19
N GLU A 214 14.50 33.41 -6.03
CA GLU A 214 14.26 33.61 -7.46
C GLU A 214 12.94 34.33 -7.75
N GLU A 215 11.86 34.04 -7.01
CA GLU A 215 10.55 34.69 -7.19
C GLU A 215 10.53 36.14 -6.70
N GLU A 216 11.26 36.49 -5.63
CA GLU A 216 11.43 37.88 -5.17
C GLU A 216 12.15 38.77 -6.21
N VAL A 217 13.02 38.18 -7.04
CA VAL A 217 13.71 38.88 -8.15
C VAL A 217 12.77 39.13 -9.34
N VAL A 218 11.73 38.29 -9.51
CA VAL A 218 10.75 38.37 -10.59
C VAL A 218 9.42 38.87 -10.03
N GLY A 219 9.36 40.14 -9.63
CA GLY A 219 8.16 40.77 -9.04
C GLY A 219 6.85 40.40 -9.75
N SER A 220 6.07 39.52 -9.13
CA SER A 220 4.82 38.98 -9.68
C SER A 220 3.65 39.92 -9.42
N SER A 221 3.16 40.58 -10.48
CA SER A 221 2.02 41.50 -10.47
C SER A 221 0.68 40.83 -10.81
N VAL A 222 0.52 39.55 -10.45
CA VAL A 222 -0.70 38.79 -10.77
C VAL A 222 -1.76 39.02 -9.68
N PRO A 223 -3.03 39.34 -10.04
CA PRO A 223 -4.09 39.53 -9.05
C PRO A 223 -4.38 38.25 -8.27
N GLN A 224 -4.26 38.31 -6.94
CA GLN A 224 -4.60 37.22 -6.02
C GLN A 224 -6.10 37.20 -5.70
N ARG A 225 -6.63 36.02 -5.35
CA ARG A 225 -8.03 35.88 -4.89
C ARG A 225 -8.23 36.67 -3.60
N SER A 226 -9.17 37.61 -3.62
CA SER A 226 -9.64 38.30 -2.42
C SER A 226 -10.72 37.48 -1.72
N THR A 227 -10.44 37.06 -0.49
CA THR A 227 -11.43 36.38 0.37
C THR A 227 -12.59 37.34 0.68
N LEU A 228 -13.83 36.85 0.60
CA LEU A 228 -15.06 37.61 0.86
C LEU A 228 -15.30 38.80 -0.10
N ALA A 229 -14.74 38.77 -1.30
CA ALA A 229 -14.99 39.80 -2.30
C ALA A 229 -16.45 39.81 -2.77
N GLU A 230 -17.04 41.01 -2.83
CA GLU A 230 -18.43 41.20 -3.21
C GLU A 230 -18.58 41.15 -4.74
N LEU A 231 -19.26 40.12 -5.27
CA LEU A 231 -19.51 39.96 -6.71
C LEU A 231 -20.76 40.74 -7.12
N LYS A 232 -20.60 41.89 -7.78
CA LYS A 232 -21.74 42.63 -8.37
C LYS A 232 -22.32 41.90 -9.57
N SER A 233 -23.55 41.39 -9.45
CA SER A 233 -24.31 40.82 -10.58
C SER A 233 -24.68 41.90 -11.61
N LYS A 234 -24.31 41.72 -12.88
CA LYS A 234 -24.64 42.63 -13.97
C LYS A 234 -26.14 42.51 -14.31
N LYS A 235 -26.97 43.50 -13.93
CA LYS A 235 -28.39 43.56 -14.34
C LYS A 235 -28.46 43.72 -15.87
N LYS A 236 -29.07 42.74 -16.56
CA LYS A 236 -29.50 42.85 -17.96
C LYS A 236 -30.48 44.02 -18.07
N LYS A 237 -30.11 45.09 -18.79
CA LYS A 237 -31.09 46.12 -19.20
C LYS A 237 -32.03 45.48 -20.24
N LYS A 238 -33.33 45.61 -19.98
CA LYS A 238 -34.42 45.29 -20.93
C LYS A 238 -34.33 46.19 -22.16
#